data_AF-A0A8D8G5X0-F1
#
_entry.id   AF-A0A8D8G5X0-F1
#
_cell.length_a   1.000
_cell.length_b   1.000
_cell.length_c   1.000
_cell.angle_alpha   90.00
_cell.angle_beta   90.00
_cell.angle_gamma   90.00
#
_symmetry.space_group_name_H-M   'P 1'
#
loop_
_entity.id
_entity.type
_entity.pdbx_description
1 polymer ?
#
loop_
_entity_poly.entity_id
_entity_poly.type
_entity_poly.pdbx_seq_one_letter_code
_entity_poly.pdbx_strand_id
1 'polypeptide(L)'
;RSSGAIFTVSVKTYCVILHKLFADNSWERALKLCRLVQNQILWATLAAMASKRNQLEISEEAFSAALQIDKVNYLNFMKDLGQSSPEQMAENSIMNGRVQEAEIILLHNRKIREAILFCLRMHRWSKALEIAQKHDTDLELVMKERRKYLQALGREEHD
;
A
#
# COMPACT_ATOMS: atom_id res chain seq x y z
N ARG A 1 -26.10 -34.17 30.94
CA ARG A 1 -24.70 -33.79 31.26
C ARG A 1 -24.12 -33.09 30.04
N SER A 2 -24.18 -31.76 30.02
CA SER A 2 -23.67 -30.92 28.95
C SER A 2 -22.16 -30.76 29.11
N SER A 3 -21.38 -31.46 28.29
CA SER A 3 -19.96 -31.15 28.15
C SER A 3 -19.84 -29.80 27.43
N GLY A 4 -19.78 -28.72 28.20
CA GLY A 4 -19.33 -27.43 27.71
C GLY A 4 -17.85 -27.52 27.36
N ALA A 5 -17.55 -28.04 26.17
CA ALA A 5 -16.20 -28.00 25.63
C ALA A 5 -15.88 -26.53 25.33
N ILE A 6 -14.98 -25.95 26.12
CA ILE A 6 -14.43 -24.63 25.84
C ILE A 6 -13.55 -24.79 24.60
N PHE A 7 -14.10 -24.50 23.42
CA PHE A 7 -13.30 -24.38 22.20
C PHE A 7 -12.53 -23.07 22.30
N THR A 8 -11.42 -23.08 23.02
CA THR A 8 -10.48 -21.95 23.04
C THR A 8 -9.88 -21.85 21.65
N VAL A 9 -10.48 -20.99 20.84
CA VAL A 9 -10.05 -20.69 19.47
C VAL A 9 -8.54 -20.45 19.46
N SER A 10 -7.80 -21.42 18.90
CA SER A 10 -6.32 -21.44 18.83
C SER A 10 -5.72 -20.19 18.16
N VAL A 11 -6.53 -19.49 17.36
CA VAL A 11 -6.18 -18.23 16.69
C VAL A 11 -5.66 -17.18 17.69
N LYS A 12 -6.22 -17.09 18.91
CA LYS A 12 -5.75 -16.09 19.89
C LYS A 12 -4.29 -16.31 20.31
N THR A 13 -3.89 -17.57 20.52
CA THR A 13 -2.52 -17.90 20.95
C THR A 13 -1.51 -17.65 19.83
N TYR A 14 -1.83 -18.04 18.59
CA TYR A 14 -0.93 -17.85 17.45
C TYR A 14 -0.74 -16.37 17.10
N CYS A 15 -1.79 -15.54 17.19
CA CYS A 15 -1.64 -14.09 17.00
C CYS A 15 -0.70 -13.46 18.02
N VAL A 16 -0.76 -13.88 19.30
CA VAL A 16 0.15 -13.38 20.34
C VAL A 16 1.60 -13.79 20.07
N ILE A 17 1.84 -15.05 19.68
CA ILE A 17 3.17 -15.53 19.32
C ILE A 17 3.70 -14.75 18.10
N LEU A 18 2.86 -14.57 17.08
CA LEU A 18 3.21 -13.85 15.86
C LEU A 18 3.57 -12.39 16.16
N HIS A 19 2.81 -11.72 17.03
CA HIS A 19 3.15 -10.37 17.49
C HIS A 19 4.51 -10.30 18.20
N LYS A 20 4.84 -11.28 19.04
CA LYS A 20 6.18 -11.36 19.68
C LYS A 20 7.28 -11.53 18.62
N LEU A 21 7.07 -12.40 17.63
CA LEU A 21 8.03 -12.60 16.53
C LEU A 21 8.24 -11.32 15.70
N PHE A 22 7.22 -10.50 15.52
CA PHE A 22 7.36 -9.19 14.86
C PHE A 22 8.16 -8.19 15.71
N ALA A 23 7.97 -8.19 17.04
CA ALA A 23 8.76 -7.38 17.96
C ALA A 23 10.24 -7.80 17.92
N ASP A 24 10.51 -9.09 17.87
CA ASP A 24 11.86 -9.67 17.79
C ASP A 24 12.46 -9.63 16.36
N ASN A 25 11.79 -8.99 15.40
CA ASN A 25 12.18 -8.91 13.98
C ASN A 25 12.46 -10.29 13.32
N SER A 26 11.88 -11.35 13.85
CA SER A 26 12.14 -12.75 13.46
C SER A 26 11.17 -13.22 12.37
N TRP A 27 11.24 -12.60 11.20
CA TRP A 27 10.25 -12.83 10.13
C TRP A 27 10.27 -14.25 9.54
N GLU A 28 11.43 -14.89 9.43
CA GLU A 28 11.51 -16.27 8.96
C GLU A 28 10.76 -17.24 9.89
N ARG A 29 10.83 -17.01 11.19
CA ARG A 29 10.10 -17.80 12.19
C ARG A 29 8.59 -17.54 12.08
N ALA A 30 8.20 -16.29 11.82
CA ALA A 30 6.81 -15.92 11.57
C ALA A 30 6.26 -16.63 10.31
N LEU A 31 7.03 -16.67 9.22
CA LEU A 31 6.67 -17.41 8.00
C LEU A 31 6.51 -18.90 8.26
N LYS A 32 7.46 -19.54 8.96
CA LYS A 32 7.36 -20.96 9.33
C LYS A 32 6.10 -21.25 10.14
N LEU A 33 5.74 -20.35 11.06
CA LEU A 33 4.49 -20.47 11.83
C LEU A 33 3.25 -20.37 10.94
N CYS A 34 3.20 -19.38 10.04
CA CYS A 34 2.08 -19.22 9.10
C CYS A 34 1.93 -20.42 8.16
N ARG A 35 3.03 -20.99 7.66
CA ARG A 35 3.04 -22.22 6.84
C ARG A 35 2.57 -23.46 7.60
N LEU A 36 2.89 -23.55 8.90
CA LEU A 36 2.46 -24.68 9.75
C LEU A 36 0.96 -24.61 10.07
N VAL A 37 0.46 -23.43 10.43
CA VAL A 37 -0.93 -23.26 10.89
C VAL A 37 -1.90 -23.14 9.71
N GLN A 38 -1.43 -22.71 8.54
CA GLN A 38 -2.21 -22.55 7.30
C GLN A 38 -3.52 -21.78 7.47
N ASN A 39 -3.51 -20.78 8.35
CA ASN A 39 -4.70 -19.97 8.64
C ASN A 39 -4.64 -18.63 7.89
N GLN A 40 -5.71 -18.32 7.16
CA GLN A 40 -5.85 -17.10 6.36
C GLN A 40 -5.69 -15.81 7.19
N ILE A 41 -6.17 -15.78 8.43
CA ILE A 41 -6.05 -14.61 9.32
C ILE A 41 -4.58 -14.35 9.65
N LEU A 42 -3.80 -15.41 9.93
CA LEU A 42 -2.37 -15.27 10.23
C LEU A 42 -1.61 -14.76 9.00
N TRP A 43 -1.89 -15.30 7.81
CA TRP A 43 -1.31 -14.79 6.56
C TRP A 43 -1.67 -13.33 6.30
N ALA A 44 -2.92 -12.93 6.53
CA ALA A 44 -3.34 -11.54 6.39
C ALA A 44 -2.61 -10.62 7.38
N THR A 45 -2.45 -11.04 8.64
CA THR A 45 -1.68 -10.27 9.63
C THR A 45 -0.19 -10.17 9.28
N LEU A 46 0.41 -11.26 8.78
CA LEU A 46 1.79 -11.25 8.30
C LEU A 46 1.97 -10.30 7.11
N ALA A 47 1.08 -10.35 6.12
CA ALA A 47 1.13 -9.49 4.94
C ALA A 47 1.02 -8.00 5.32
N ALA A 48 0.10 -7.64 6.20
CA ALA A 48 -0.07 -6.27 6.67
C ALA A 48 1.17 -5.75 7.41
N MET A 49 1.73 -6.57 8.32
CA MET A 49 2.91 -6.19 9.09
C MET A 49 4.18 -6.13 8.23
N ALA A 50 4.36 -7.07 7.30
CA ALA A 50 5.48 -7.10 6.37
C ALA A 50 5.44 -5.88 5.43
N SER A 51 4.27 -5.52 4.89
CA SER A 51 4.09 -4.32 4.05
C SER A 51 4.47 -3.03 4.80
N LYS A 52 4.02 -2.91 6.05
CA LYS A 52 4.34 -1.73 6.89
C LYS A 52 5.84 -1.59 7.16
N ARG A 53 6.57 -2.70 7.29
CA ARG A 53 8.01 -2.72 7.55
C ARG A 53 8.86 -2.87 6.29
N ASN A 54 8.27 -2.67 5.12
CA ASN A 54 8.92 -2.73 3.80
C ASN A 54 9.62 -4.08 3.52
N GLN A 55 9.08 -5.18 4.04
CA GLN A 55 9.57 -6.54 3.79
C GLN A 55 8.86 -7.12 2.55
N LEU A 56 9.27 -6.69 1.35
CA LEU A 56 8.55 -6.95 0.10
C LEU A 56 8.43 -8.46 -0.23
N GLU A 57 9.50 -9.24 -0.04
CA GLU A 57 9.51 -10.68 -0.33
C GLU A 57 8.53 -11.45 0.57
N ILE A 58 8.56 -11.15 1.86
CA ILE A 58 7.69 -11.79 2.86
C ILE A 58 6.24 -11.38 2.65
N SER A 59 6.02 -10.12 2.28
CA SER A 59 4.71 -9.59 1.95
C SER A 59 4.11 -10.27 0.72
N GLU A 60 4.91 -10.48 -0.33
CA GLU A 60 4.48 -11.15 -1.55
C GLU A 60 4.05 -12.60 -1.29
N GLU A 61 4.85 -13.36 -0.53
CA GLU A 61 4.48 -14.72 -0.15
C GLU A 61 3.18 -14.73 0.65
N ALA A 62 3.04 -13.80 1.61
CA ALA A 62 1.86 -13.72 2.45
C ALA A 62 0.60 -13.32 1.66
N PHE A 63 0.70 -12.39 0.70
CA PHE A 63 -0.42 -12.05 -0.18
C PHE A 63 -0.76 -13.15 -1.17
N SER A 64 0.23 -13.89 -1.66
CA SER A 64 0.03 -15.07 -2.51
C SER A 64 -0.73 -16.15 -1.75
N ALA A 65 -0.32 -16.45 -0.51
CA ALA A 65 -1.01 -17.39 0.38
C ALA A 65 -2.42 -16.92 0.75
N ALA A 66 -2.67 -15.61 0.78
CA ALA A 66 -3.98 -15.02 1.02
C ALA A 66 -4.85 -14.85 -0.25
N LEU A 67 -4.38 -15.32 -1.42
CA LEU A 67 -5.04 -15.19 -2.73
C LEU A 67 -5.34 -13.74 -3.14
N GLN A 68 -4.49 -12.78 -2.72
CA GLN A 68 -4.63 -11.36 -3.05
C GLN A 68 -3.76 -11.00 -4.26
N ILE A 69 -4.13 -11.52 -5.43
CA ILE A 69 -3.33 -11.44 -6.67
C ILE A 69 -3.02 -9.99 -7.08
N ASP A 70 -3.98 -9.09 -6.95
CA ASP A 70 -3.79 -7.67 -7.30
C ASP A 70 -2.65 -7.03 -6.48
N LYS A 71 -2.54 -7.39 -5.20
CA LYS A 71 -1.50 -6.88 -4.30
C LYS A 71 -0.14 -7.49 -4.61
N VAL A 72 -0.10 -8.75 -5.04
CA VAL A 72 1.13 -9.41 -5.53
C VAL A 72 1.64 -8.71 -6.78
N ASN A 73 0.76 -8.43 -7.75
CA ASN A 73 1.12 -7.70 -8.96
C ASN A 73 1.65 -6.30 -8.65
N TYR A 74 1.00 -5.60 -7.71
CA TYR A 74 1.45 -4.28 -7.27
C TYR A 74 2.83 -4.33 -6.58
N LEU A 75 3.09 -5.35 -5.75
CA LEU A 75 4.40 -5.56 -5.15
C LEU A 75 5.48 -5.82 -6.20
N ASN A 76 5.19 -6.59 -7.25
CA ASN A 76 6.13 -6.83 -8.32
C ASN A 76 6.44 -5.56 -9.11
N PHE A 77 5.42 -4.75 -9.44
CA PHE A 77 5.63 -3.40 -9.97
C PHE A 77 6.54 -2.55 -9.07
N MET A 78 6.35 -2.60 -7.74
CA MET A 78 7.21 -1.88 -6.81
C MET A 78 8.64 -2.40 -6.75
N LYS A 79 8.89 -3.68 -7.04
CA LYS A 79 10.24 -4.26 -7.10
C LYS A 79 10.98 -3.87 -8.38
N ASP A 80 10.24 -3.61 -9.46
CA ASP A 80 10.82 -3.11 -10.71
C ASP A 80 11.26 -1.64 -10.60
N LEU A 81 10.72 -0.90 -9.62
CA LEU A 81 11.24 0.42 -9.27
C LEU A 81 12.63 0.32 -8.64
N GLY A 82 13.44 1.36 -8.82
CA GLY A 82 14.78 1.43 -8.24
C GLY A 82 14.75 1.17 -6.72
N GLN A 83 15.65 0.31 -6.24
CA GLN A 83 15.73 -0.02 -4.81
C GLN A 83 15.92 1.25 -3.97
N SER A 84 15.05 1.45 -2.99
CA SER A 84 15.03 2.63 -2.12
C SER A 84 14.87 3.96 -2.87
N SER A 85 14.27 3.95 -4.07
CA SER A 85 13.96 5.20 -4.75
C SER A 85 12.78 5.93 -4.07
N PRO A 86 12.71 7.27 -4.18
CA PRO A 86 11.57 8.04 -3.66
C PRO A 86 10.22 7.56 -4.21
N GLU A 87 10.20 7.10 -5.46
CA GLU A 87 9.02 6.52 -6.11
C GLU A 87 8.62 5.21 -5.43
N GLN A 88 9.56 4.30 -5.17
CA GLN A 88 9.26 3.07 -4.43
C GLN A 88 8.74 3.35 -3.02
N MET A 89 9.32 4.33 -2.32
CA MET A 89 8.86 4.76 -0.99
C MET A 89 7.44 5.34 -1.05
N ALA A 90 7.14 6.14 -2.07
CA ALA A 90 5.81 6.68 -2.29
C ALA A 90 4.79 5.57 -2.59
N GLU A 91 5.11 4.63 -3.50
CA GLU A 91 4.22 3.50 -3.83
C GLU A 91 4.01 2.57 -2.61
N ASN A 92 5.01 2.39 -1.74
CA ASN A 92 4.83 1.66 -0.49
C ASN A 92 3.89 2.38 0.49
N SER A 93 3.97 3.71 0.56
CA SER A 93 3.03 4.51 1.35
C SER A 93 1.60 4.34 0.84
N ILE A 94 1.39 4.32 -0.48
CA ILE A 94 0.09 4.04 -1.11
C ILE A 94 -0.42 2.64 -0.76
N MET A 95 0.44 1.63 -0.81
CA MET A 95 0.08 0.25 -0.46
C MET A 95 -0.47 0.14 0.97
N ASN A 96 0.02 0.99 1.87
CA ASN A 96 -0.42 1.09 3.26
C ASN A 96 -1.57 2.10 3.47
N GLY A 97 -2.15 2.65 2.40
CA GLY A 97 -3.24 3.65 2.45
C GLY A 97 -2.81 5.07 2.82
N ARG A 98 -1.51 5.36 2.87
CA ARG A 98 -0.93 6.64 3.30
C ARG A 98 -0.69 7.58 2.12
N VAL A 99 -1.78 8.00 1.46
CA VAL A 99 -1.75 8.83 0.24
C VAL A 99 -1.06 10.19 0.46
N GLN A 100 -1.26 10.79 1.63
CA GLN A 100 -0.64 12.09 1.98
C GLN A 100 0.87 11.96 2.15
N GLU A 101 1.34 10.86 2.74
CA GLU A 101 2.77 10.61 2.94
C GLU A 101 3.49 10.36 1.61
N ALA A 102 2.85 9.61 0.70
CA ALA A 102 3.38 9.37 -0.64
C ALA A 102 3.64 10.69 -1.40
N GLU A 103 2.70 11.63 -1.32
CA GLU A 103 2.83 12.95 -1.92
C GLU A 103 4.00 13.75 -1.32
N ILE A 104 4.11 13.78 0.01
CA ILE A 104 5.19 14.49 0.72
C ILE A 104 6.55 13.92 0.32
N ILE A 105 6.67 12.59 0.21
CA ILE A 105 7.90 11.92 -0.21
C ILE A 105 8.33 12.40 -1.60
N LEU A 106 7.40 12.43 -2.57
CA LEU A 106 7.72 12.85 -3.94
C LEU A 106 8.12 14.34 -3.99
N LEU A 107 7.37 15.20 -3.28
CA LEU A 107 7.66 16.65 -3.24
C LEU A 107 9.01 16.94 -2.56
N HIS A 108 9.31 16.29 -1.43
CA HIS A 108 10.57 16.49 -0.71
C HIS A 108 11.79 16.09 -1.55
N ASN A 109 11.65 15.04 -2.36
CA ASN A 109 12.70 14.57 -3.26
C ASN A 109 12.73 15.29 -4.62
N ARG A 110 12.00 16.41 -4.77
CA ARG A 110 11.92 17.24 -5.99
C ARG A 110 11.39 16.47 -7.23
N LYS A 111 10.62 15.40 -7.00
CA LYS A 111 9.94 14.61 -8.04
C LYS A 111 8.57 15.20 -8.34
N ILE A 112 8.58 16.44 -8.84
CA ILE A 112 7.38 17.26 -9.00
C ILE A 112 6.44 16.69 -10.05
N ARG A 113 6.98 16.25 -11.19
CA ARG A 113 6.19 15.65 -12.27
C ARG A 113 5.49 14.38 -11.81
N GLU A 114 6.20 13.53 -11.09
CA GLU A 114 5.70 12.30 -10.51
C GLU A 114 4.64 12.59 -9.44
N ALA A 115 4.82 13.63 -8.63
CA ALA A 115 3.82 14.09 -7.65
C ALA A 115 2.52 14.56 -8.32
N ILE A 116 2.62 15.30 -9.43
CA ILE A 116 1.45 15.75 -10.21
C ILE A 116 0.72 14.55 -10.80
N LEU A 117 1.44 13.66 -11.50
CA LEU A 117 0.87 12.43 -12.05
C LEU A 117 0.22 11.55 -10.98
N PHE A 118 0.83 11.48 -9.79
CA PHE A 118 0.28 10.81 -8.64
C PHE A 118 -1.04 11.45 -8.17
N CYS A 119 -1.10 12.77 -8.01
CA CYS A 119 -2.33 13.46 -7.65
C CYS A 119 -3.44 13.26 -8.70
N LEU A 120 -3.11 13.23 -9.99
CA LEU A 120 -4.03 12.90 -11.07
C LEU A 120 -4.56 11.46 -10.94
N ARG A 121 -3.68 10.48 -10.74
CA ARG A 121 -4.04 9.06 -10.51
C ARG A 121 -4.96 8.88 -9.31
N MET A 122 -4.79 9.69 -8.27
CA MET A 122 -5.62 9.69 -7.05
C MET A 122 -6.85 10.61 -7.13
N HIS A 123 -7.14 11.20 -8.30
CA HIS A 123 -8.24 12.16 -8.51
C HIS A 123 -8.22 13.38 -7.57
N ARG A 124 -7.04 13.78 -7.10
CA ARG A 124 -6.83 14.96 -6.23
C ARG A 124 -6.55 16.21 -7.06
N TRP A 125 -7.54 16.62 -7.83
CA TRP A 125 -7.42 17.68 -8.85
C TRP A 125 -6.95 19.03 -8.28
N SER A 126 -7.54 19.50 -7.18
CA SER A 126 -7.18 20.78 -6.57
C SER A 126 -5.70 20.83 -6.18
N LYS A 127 -5.19 19.71 -5.68
CA LYS A 127 -3.81 19.61 -5.23
C LYS A 127 -2.83 19.43 -6.39
N ALA A 128 -3.23 18.70 -7.43
CA ALA A 128 -2.46 18.62 -8.67
C ALA A 128 -2.25 20.02 -9.28
N LEU A 129 -3.31 20.84 -9.31
CA LEU A 129 -3.24 22.23 -9.80
C LEU A 129 -2.36 23.11 -8.91
N GLU A 130 -2.51 23.01 -7.59
CA GLU A 130 -1.68 23.76 -6.64
C GLU A 130 -0.19 23.46 -6.85
N ILE A 131 0.19 22.18 -6.98
CA ILE A 131 1.58 21.77 -7.22
C ILE A 131 2.05 22.23 -8.59
N ALA A 132 1.24 22.04 -9.64
CA ALA A 132 1.59 22.44 -11.01
C ALA A 132 1.79 23.97 -11.12
N GLN A 133 0.94 24.77 -10.49
CA GLN A 133 1.04 26.23 -10.51
C GLN A 133 2.23 26.74 -9.68
N LYS A 134 2.53 26.12 -8.54
CA LYS A 134 3.68 26.50 -7.70
C LYS A 134 5.02 26.25 -8.36
N HIS A 135 5.11 25.20 -9.19
CA HIS A 135 6.35 24.76 -9.82
C HIS A 135 6.40 25.01 -11.35
N ASP A 136 5.36 25.66 -11.90
CA ASP A 136 5.21 25.95 -13.34
C ASP A 136 5.49 24.74 -14.23
N THR A 137 4.96 23.57 -13.84
CA THR A 137 5.24 22.28 -14.50
C THR A 137 3.93 21.57 -14.82
N ASP A 138 3.80 21.06 -16.05
CA ASP A 138 2.70 20.18 -16.50
C ASP A 138 1.27 20.72 -16.21
N LEU A 139 1.08 22.04 -16.10
CA LEU A 139 -0.23 22.65 -15.85
C LEU A 139 -1.24 22.32 -16.94
N GLU A 140 -0.83 22.38 -18.21
CA GLU A 140 -1.69 22.04 -19.35
C GLU A 140 -2.16 20.59 -19.29
N LEU A 141 -1.29 19.67 -18.86
CA LEU A 141 -1.62 18.25 -18.71
C LEU A 141 -2.71 18.06 -17.65
N VAL A 142 -2.56 18.71 -16.49
CA VAL A 142 -3.56 18.65 -15.40
C VAL A 142 -4.91 19.17 -15.86
N MET A 143 -4.94 20.32 -16.54
CA MET A 143 -6.17 20.91 -17.07
C MET A 143 -6.82 20.02 -18.14
N LYS A 144 -6.02 19.42 -19.04
CA LYS A 144 -6.51 18.51 -20.07
C LYS A 144 -7.15 17.26 -19.47
N GLU A 145 -6.49 16.61 -18.51
CA GLU A 145 -7.01 15.42 -17.84
C GLU A 145 -8.24 15.74 -16.99
N ARG A 146 -8.29 16.92 -16.34
CA ARG A 146 -9.47 17.38 -15.58
C ARG A 146 -10.67 17.58 -16.49
N ARG A 147 -10.50 18.28 -17.62
CA ARG A 147 -11.57 18.45 -18.62
C ARG A 147 -12.07 17.13 -19.16
N LYS A 148 -11.16 16.21 -19.51
CA LYS A 148 -11.51 14.87 -19.98
C LYS A 148 -12.34 14.11 -18.95
N TYR A 149 -11.96 14.19 -17.67
CA TYR A 149 -12.69 13.56 -16.57
C TYR A 149 -14.09 14.17 -16.38
N LEU A 150 -14.22 15.49 -16.44
CA LEU A 150 -15.51 16.18 -16.30
C LEU A 150 -16.45 15.92 -17.48
N GLN A 151 -15.93 15.89 -18.71
CA GLN A 151 -16.68 15.50 -19.90
C GLN A 151 -17.23 14.07 -19.77
N ALA A 152 -16.42 13.12 -19.27
CA ALA A 152 -16.87 11.75 -19.04
C ALA A 152 -17.99 11.67 -17.98
N LEU A 153 -18.05 12.62 -17.04
CA LEU A 153 -19.08 12.73 -16.02
C LEU A 153 -20.29 13.57 -16.44
N GLY A 154 -20.26 14.21 -17.62
CA GLY A 154 -21.29 15.14 -18.06
C GLY A 154 -21.45 16.37 -17.16
N ARG A 155 -20.38 16.77 -16.46
CA ARG A 155 -20.36 17.95 -15.58
C ARG A 155 -19.52 19.06 -16.19
N GLU A 156 -19.92 20.30 -15.95
CA GLU A 156 -19.15 21.47 -16.34
C GLU A 156 -18.07 21.81 -15.29
N GLU A 157 -17.01 22.50 -15.73
CA GLU A 157 -15.99 23.04 -14.83
C GLU A 157 -16.64 24.14 -13.98
N HIS A 158 -16.90 23.83 -12.71
CA HIS A 158 -17.14 24.85 -11.69
C HIS A 158 -15.82 25.04 -10.92
N ASP A 159 -15.42 26.30 -10.80
CA ASP A 159 -14.17 26.77 -10.20
C ASP A 159 -13.92 26.18 -8.81
#